data_AF-A0AAD4CYK4-F1
#
_entry.id   AF-A0AAD4CYK4-F1
#
_cell.length_a   1.000
_cell.length_b   1.000
_cell.length_c   1.000
_cell.angle_alpha   90.00
_cell.angle_beta   90.00
_cell.angle_gamma   90.00
#
_symmetry.space_group_name_H-M   'P 1'
#
loop_
_entity.id
_entity.type
_entity.pdbx_description
1 polymer ?
#
loop_
_entity_poly.entity_id
_entity_poly.type
_entity_poly.pdbx_seq_one_letter_code
_entity_poly.pdbx_strand_id
1 'polypeptide(L)'
;MAACAVFLLCVLSLQHAVVVIANNVVKRAALTDLSEGFCRSWKFGANIVNDVLYMIDLDGGIIPGDEDGSNNYLVELDLTSAFSTDDGSKYRMSLVDSSVPKLKDQALWSDKANTTLYSYGGRGASDTSADEGLWTYTIKNQEWKLQQASIKPVRLVGGAYTNAPDIQAAYWLGGYQSSDTTLSITDKTVDYAAGMIQFNTTTGVFTQLDAPFTPVQQGALVYIPVGEQGILVYVGGEVPSVQEGINATLTPNAWDYVQVYDIAADKWYKQTTTSSVSSRTEFCAVVEKDPSSSSYQVYVIGGADFRSNDVLYDVSYLSIPSFKWYRAGSLDEGRMSLTCAPYGRQIFGIGGRLAWADDSEAGCYDMPAFVYDSVSEVVREEFDPALSIYSVPSATADDIHDSPYPASWADPALASLFISPTNSTNSTGSASKENKDTGVNKGPIIGGVVGGVVGALMLLALIFAFIWYRRRKGKRQGGYPAEVQLNRDDDNLVGVELPAQSATSELEGSTERSELMAGEVHELDGGGSRIK
;
A
#
# COMPACT_ATOMS: atom_id res chain seq x y z
N MET A 1 -65.38 31.72 21.76
CA MET A 1 -64.82 30.76 20.79
C MET A 1 -63.41 31.13 20.30
N ALA A 2 -63.07 32.41 20.09
CA ALA A 2 -61.73 32.80 19.64
C ALA A 2 -60.59 32.51 20.64
N ALA A 3 -60.83 32.60 21.95
CA ALA A 3 -59.78 32.38 22.96
C ALA A 3 -59.31 30.90 23.09
N CYS A 4 -60.20 29.92 22.82
CA CYS A 4 -59.82 28.49 22.82
C CYS A 4 -58.93 28.13 21.62
N ALA A 5 -59.13 28.77 20.47
CA ALA A 5 -58.36 28.48 19.27
C ALA A 5 -56.89 28.94 19.40
N VAL A 6 -56.66 30.09 20.05
CA VAL A 6 -55.31 30.62 20.30
C VAL A 6 -54.54 29.75 21.30
N PHE A 7 -55.22 29.21 22.30
CA PHE A 7 -54.60 28.31 23.28
C PHE A 7 -54.21 26.96 22.66
N LEU A 8 -55.04 26.42 21.77
CA LEU A 8 -54.76 25.16 21.06
C LEU A 8 -53.56 25.31 20.10
N LEU A 9 -53.43 26.45 19.41
CA LEU A 9 -52.30 26.76 18.52
C LEU A 9 -50.97 26.96 19.27
N CYS A 10 -51.00 27.51 20.49
CA CYS A 10 -49.80 27.61 21.35
C CYS A 10 -49.35 26.23 21.88
N VAL A 11 -50.27 25.33 22.21
CA VAL A 11 -49.92 23.98 22.68
C VAL A 11 -49.39 23.11 21.54
N LEU A 12 -49.96 23.23 20.34
CA LEU A 12 -49.49 22.52 19.14
C LEU A 12 -48.11 23.01 18.66
N SER A 13 -47.82 24.32 18.78
CA SER A 13 -46.50 24.86 18.45
C SER A 13 -45.43 24.50 19.48
N LEU A 14 -45.77 24.40 20.77
CA LEU A 14 -44.85 23.84 21.78
C LEU A 14 -44.60 22.34 21.56
N GLN A 15 -45.60 21.54 21.16
CA GLN A 15 -45.38 20.13 20.83
C GLN A 15 -44.52 19.95 19.58
N HIS A 16 -44.68 20.79 18.56
CA HIS A 16 -43.78 20.77 17.39
C HIS A 16 -42.38 21.27 17.74
N ALA A 17 -42.23 22.26 18.63
CA ALA A 17 -40.91 22.69 19.09
C ALA A 17 -40.22 21.61 19.95
N VAL A 18 -40.95 20.85 20.77
CA VAL A 18 -40.40 19.73 21.55
C VAL A 18 -40.05 18.54 20.65
N VAL A 19 -40.79 18.27 19.57
CA VAL A 19 -40.46 17.23 18.59
C VAL A 19 -39.29 17.66 17.68
N VAL A 20 -39.18 18.95 17.34
CA VAL A 20 -38.05 19.49 16.56
C VAL A 20 -36.78 19.60 17.42
N ILE A 21 -36.90 19.81 18.73
CA ILE A 21 -35.77 19.76 19.69
C ILE A 21 -35.43 18.31 20.10
N ALA A 22 -36.37 17.36 19.99
CA ALA A 22 -36.09 15.92 20.11
C ALA A 22 -35.43 15.34 18.86
N ASN A 23 -35.49 16.06 17.73
CA ASN A 23 -34.64 15.85 16.55
C ASN A 23 -33.33 16.64 16.61
N ASN A 24 -32.90 17.08 17.80
CA ASN A 24 -31.47 17.15 18.04
C ASN A 24 -30.94 15.75 17.72
N VAL A 25 -30.31 15.64 16.56
CA VAL A 25 -29.39 14.57 16.21
C VAL A 25 -28.58 14.34 17.46
N VAL A 26 -28.90 13.28 18.20
CA VAL A 26 -27.97 12.74 19.18
C VAL A 26 -26.76 12.46 18.31
N LYS A 27 -25.75 13.33 18.36
CA LYS A 27 -24.41 12.95 17.93
C LYS A 27 -24.07 11.82 18.87
N ARG A 28 -24.31 10.59 18.40
CA ARG A 28 -24.09 9.37 19.16
C ARG A 28 -22.60 9.28 19.40
N ALA A 29 -22.23 8.88 20.61
CA ALA A 29 -20.84 8.97 21.05
C ALA A 29 -19.98 8.08 20.16
N ALA A 30 -18.87 8.62 19.66
CA ALA A 30 -17.87 7.82 18.97
C ALA A 30 -17.32 6.77 19.92
N LEU A 31 -17.03 5.58 19.41
CA LEU A 31 -16.42 4.52 20.20
C LEU A 31 -14.99 4.87 20.59
N THR A 32 -14.59 4.42 21.78
CA THR A 32 -13.24 4.59 22.31
C THR A 32 -12.38 3.34 22.16
N ASP A 33 -13.00 2.18 21.92
CA ASP A 33 -12.37 0.88 21.72
C ASP A 33 -13.37 -0.12 21.12
N LEU A 34 -12.95 -1.37 20.90
CA LEU A 34 -13.76 -2.46 20.32
C LEU A 34 -14.46 -3.34 21.37
N SER A 35 -14.65 -2.89 22.60
CA SER A 35 -15.33 -3.70 23.64
C SER A 35 -16.79 -4.02 23.30
N GLU A 36 -17.43 -3.23 22.44
CA GLU A 36 -18.80 -3.46 21.95
C GLU A 36 -18.85 -4.42 20.74
N GLY A 37 -17.70 -4.99 20.37
CA GLY A 37 -17.55 -6.02 19.36
C GLY A 37 -17.03 -5.50 18.04
N PHE A 38 -16.61 -6.45 17.21
CA PHE A 38 -16.15 -6.24 15.85
C PHE A 38 -16.59 -7.45 15.02
N CYS A 39 -16.83 -7.22 13.74
CA CYS A 39 -17.17 -8.29 12.82
C CYS A 39 -16.52 -8.01 11.48
N ARG A 40 -15.33 -8.59 11.33
CA ARG A 40 -14.49 -8.58 10.13
C ARG A 40 -14.11 -7.18 9.65
N SER A 41 -13.00 -7.10 8.93
CA SER A 41 -12.77 -6.11 7.89
C SER A 41 -11.78 -6.74 6.93
N TRP A 42 -11.82 -6.37 5.65
CA TRP A 42 -10.97 -6.93 4.61
C TRP A 42 -9.54 -6.42 4.81
N LYS A 43 -9.05 -5.51 3.98
CA LYS A 43 -7.65 -5.09 4.03
C LYS A 43 -7.47 -3.77 4.79
N PHE A 44 -6.95 -3.86 6.01
CA PHE A 44 -6.50 -2.69 6.76
C PHE A 44 -5.25 -2.07 6.14
N GLY A 45 -5.17 -0.74 6.16
CA GLY A 45 -3.88 -0.06 6.18
C GLY A 45 -3.26 -0.20 7.56
N ALA A 46 -2.14 -0.91 7.68
CA ALA A 46 -1.52 -1.18 8.98
C ALA A 46 0.00 -0.98 8.98
N ASN A 47 0.52 -0.51 10.11
CA ASN A 47 1.96 -0.37 10.34
C ASN A 47 2.25 -0.35 11.85
N ILE A 48 3.43 -0.82 12.25
CA ILE A 48 3.88 -0.77 13.65
C ILE A 48 4.95 0.31 13.79
N VAL A 49 4.71 1.27 14.68
CA VAL A 49 5.62 2.40 14.93
C VAL A 49 5.67 2.67 16.43
N ASN A 50 6.89 2.74 17.00
CA ASN A 50 7.13 2.97 18.44
C ASN A 50 6.30 2.03 19.34
N ASP A 51 6.33 0.73 19.06
CA ASP A 51 5.60 -0.30 19.81
C ASP A 51 4.07 -0.10 19.83
N VAL A 52 3.52 0.56 18.81
CA VAL A 52 2.08 0.68 18.59
C VAL A 52 1.73 0.16 17.21
N LEU A 53 0.81 -0.79 17.13
CA LEU A 53 0.19 -1.20 15.87
C LEU A 53 -0.94 -0.23 15.54
N TYR A 54 -0.77 0.49 14.43
CA TYR A 54 -1.78 1.37 13.85
C TYR A 54 -2.54 0.63 12.76
N MET A 55 -3.86 0.76 12.78
CA MET A 55 -4.77 0.19 11.78
C MET A 55 -5.79 1.25 11.39
N ILE A 56 -5.96 1.44 10.09
CA ILE A 56 -6.98 2.33 9.53
C ILE A 56 -7.74 1.58 8.45
N ASP A 57 -8.98 2.00 8.21
CA ASP A 57 -9.98 1.40 7.32
C ASP A 57 -10.80 0.28 7.98
N LEU A 58 -12.04 0.13 7.52
CA LEU A 58 -13.01 -0.91 7.89
C LEU A 58 -13.72 -1.42 6.63
N ASP A 59 -12.98 -1.74 5.57
CA ASP A 59 -13.59 -2.28 4.36
C ASP A 59 -14.33 -3.58 4.65
N GLY A 60 -15.57 -3.69 4.17
CA GLY A 60 -16.42 -4.86 4.37
C GLY A 60 -16.64 -5.26 5.83
N GLY A 61 -16.36 -4.36 6.78
CA GLY A 61 -16.41 -4.60 8.21
C GLY A 61 -17.60 -3.99 8.91
N ILE A 62 -17.92 -4.54 10.09
CA ILE A 62 -19.03 -4.11 10.93
C ILE A 62 -18.50 -3.91 12.35
N ILE A 63 -18.82 -2.77 12.96
CA ILE A 63 -18.59 -2.53 14.37
C ILE A 63 -19.98 -2.43 15.02
N PRO A 64 -20.48 -3.50 15.68
CA PRO A 64 -21.85 -3.54 16.18
C PRO A 64 -22.22 -2.39 17.13
N GLY A 65 -21.26 -1.89 17.92
CA GLY A 65 -21.46 -0.71 18.78
C GLY A 65 -21.50 0.63 18.03
N ASP A 66 -21.01 0.68 16.79
CA ASP A 66 -20.95 1.90 16.00
C ASP A 66 -22.29 2.13 15.28
N GLU A 67 -23.19 2.86 15.95
CA GLU A 67 -24.51 3.18 15.41
C GLU A 67 -24.48 4.31 14.35
N ASP A 68 -23.29 4.77 13.93
CA ASP A 68 -23.08 5.80 12.91
C ASP A 68 -22.03 5.37 11.87
N GLY A 69 -22.48 4.75 10.78
CA GLY A 69 -21.62 4.36 9.65
C GLY A 69 -20.93 5.52 8.93
N SER A 70 -21.17 6.77 9.34
CA SER A 70 -20.39 7.92 8.91
C SER A 70 -19.07 8.09 9.68
N ASN A 71 -18.80 7.30 10.71
CA ASN A 71 -17.50 7.32 11.38
C ASN A 71 -16.40 6.66 10.53
N ASN A 72 -15.17 7.08 10.80
CA ASN A 72 -13.95 6.44 10.30
C ASN A 72 -12.96 6.48 11.46
N TYR A 73 -12.33 5.36 11.77
CA TYR A 73 -11.52 5.23 12.97
C TYR A 73 -10.07 4.90 12.62
N LEU A 74 -9.16 5.48 13.40
CA LEU A 74 -7.81 4.98 13.58
C LEU A 74 -7.84 4.10 14.83
N VAL A 75 -7.44 2.83 14.66
CA VAL A 75 -7.33 1.85 15.73
C VAL A 75 -5.87 1.70 16.13
N GLU A 76 -5.59 1.74 17.42
CA GLU A 76 -4.25 1.67 18.01
C GLU A 76 -4.21 0.51 19.01
N LEU A 77 -3.16 -0.31 18.93
CA LEU A 77 -2.89 -1.41 19.85
C LEU A 77 -1.49 -1.24 20.45
N ASP A 78 -1.43 -1.08 21.78
CA ASP A 78 -0.19 -0.89 22.54
C ASP A 78 0.54 -2.24 22.72
N LEU A 79 1.74 -2.34 22.15
CA LEU A 79 2.56 -3.55 22.15
C LEU A 79 3.62 -3.57 23.26
N THR A 80 3.59 -2.63 24.20
CA THR A 80 4.57 -2.56 25.30
C THR A 80 4.30 -3.55 26.44
N SER A 81 3.11 -4.16 26.45
CA SER A 81 2.71 -5.15 27.46
C SER A 81 1.97 -6.33 26.83
N ALA A 82 1.96 -7.47 27.52
CA ALA A 82 1.22 -8.63 27.06
C ALA A 82 -0.30 -8.41 27.14
N PHE A 83 -1.04 -8.93 26.17
CA PHE A 83 -2.50 -8.85 26.13
C PHE A 83 -3.10 -10.00 25.29
N SER A 84 -4.37 -10.32 25.55
CA SER A 84 -5.13 -11.23 24.69
C SER A 84 -5.62 -10.50 23.45
N THR A 85 -5.44 -11.09 22.28
CA THR A 85 -5.92 -10.51 21.01
C THR A 85 -7.44 -10.43 20.92
N ASP A 86 -8.14 -11.14 21.80
CA ASP A 86 -9.61 -11.17 21.87
C ASP A 86 -10.17 -10.08 22.82
N ASP A 87 -9.31 -9.33 23.51
CA ASP A 87 -9.72 -8.25 24.41
C ASP A 87 -9.96 -6.94 23.64
N GLY A 88 -11.23 -6.68 23.32
CA GLY A 88 -11.68 -5.47 22.61
C GLY A 88 -11.23 -4.15 23.24
N SER A 89 -11.03 -4.12 24.56
CA SER A 89 -10.58 -2.92 25.27
C SER A 89 -9.14 -2.52 24.95
N LYS A 90 -8.37 -3.41 24.32
CA LYS A 90 -6.98 -3.15 23.89
C LYS A 90 -6.91 -2.38 22.57
N TYR A 91 -7.93 -2.50 21.74
CA TYR A 91 -8.02 -1.86 20.43
C TYR A 91 -8.60 -0.46 20.58
N ARG A 92 -7.75 0.50 20.96
CA ARG A 92 -8.17 1.89 21.19
C ARG A 92 -8.58 2.55 19.88
N MET A 93 -9.67 3.29 19.89
CA MET A 93 -10.23 3.94 18.71
C MET A 93 -10.22 5.45 18.86
N SER A 94 -9.91 6.13 17.77
CA SER A 94 -10.04 7.57 17.63
C SER A 94 -10.66 7.92 16.29
N LEU A 95 -11.53 8.93 16.26
CA LEU A 95 -12.11 9.40 15.01
C LEU A 95 -11.03 10.02 14.12
N VAL A 96 -11.01 9.59 12.86
CA VAL A 96 -10.26 10.25 11.80
C VAL A 96 -10.99 11.54 11.43
N ASP A 97 -10.23 12.62 11.22
CA ASP A 97 -10.78 13.93 10.84
C ASP A 97 -11.61 13.83 9.56
N SER A 98 -12.77 14.51 9.51
CA SER A 98 -13.69 14.41 8.38
C SER A 98 -13.18 15.01 7.07
N SER A 99 -12.07 15.76 7.11
CA SER A 99 -11.35 16.20 5.91
C SER A 99 -10.55 15.08 5.25
N VAL A 100 -10.19 14.03 6.00
CA VAL A 100 -9.53 12.85 5.46
C VAL A 100 -10.57 12.00 4.74
N PRO A 101 -10.35 11.64 3.46
CA PRO A 101 -11.26 10.78 2.74
C PRO A 101 -11.34 9.40 3.39
N LYS A 102 -12.52 8.82 3.34
CA LYS A 102 -12.74 7.43 3.74
C LYS A 102 -12.30 6.53 2.61
N LEU A 103 -11.14 5.96 2.81
CA LEU A 103 -10.47 5.10 1.85
C LEU A 103 -10.42 3.68 2.39
N LYS A 104 -10.44 2.75 1.44
CA LYS A 104 -10.34 1.31 1.65
C LYS A 104 -9.09 0.75 1.00
N ASP A 105 -8.51 -0.32 1.54
CA ASP A 105 -7.35 -1.02 0.94
C ASP A 105 -6.06 -0.17 0.78
N GLN A 106 -5.91 0.92 1.56
CA GLN A 106 -4.68 1.73 1.50
C GLN A 106 -3.46 1.04 2.12
N ALA A 107 -2.28 1.47 1.71
CA ALA A 107 -1.06 1.23 2.47
C ALA A 107 -0.91 2.26 3.59
N LEU A 108 -0.30 1.83 4.69
CA LEU A 108 0.15 2.71 5.76
C LEU A 108 1.68 2.56 5.90
N TRP A 109 2.41 3.64 5.61
CA TRP A 109 3.88 3.66 5.67
C TRP A 109 4.37 4.57 6.79
N SER A 110 5.60 4.40 7.23
CA SER A 110 6.24 5.22 8.26
C SER A 110 7.57 5.83 7.79
N ASP A 111 7.93 6.96 8.38
CA ASP A 111 9.27 7.53 8.27
C ASP A 111 10.26 6.88 9.24
N LYS A 112 11.56 7.01 8.95
CA LYS A 112 12.63 6.48 9.81
C LYS A 112 12.63 7.05 11.23
N ALA A 113 12.14 8.27 11.40
CA ALA A 113 12.07 8.93 12.71
C ALA A 113 10.88 8.44 13.53
N ASN A 114 10.01 7.57 12.97
CA ASN A 114 8.83 7.05 13.63
C ASN A 114 7.91 8.17 14.16
N THR A 115 7.75 9.23 13.36
CA THR A 115 6.96 10.42 13.74
C THR A 115 5.69 10.58 12.92
N THR A 116 5.69 10.05 11.69
CA THR A 116 4.67 10.31 10.70
C THR A 116 4.27 9.01 10.00
N LEU A 117 2.97 8.75 9.94
CA LEU A 117 2.40 7.73 9.07
C LEU A 117 1.92 8.37 7.78
N TYR A 118 2.06 7.66 6.66
CA TYR A 118 1.65 8.08 5.32
C TYR A 118 0.62 7.10 4.78
N SER A 119 -0.56 7.60 4.41
CA SER A 119 -1.61 6.81 3.76
C SER A 119 -1.51 6.99 2.24
N TYR A 120 -1.34 5.88 1.52
CA TYR A 120 -1.23 5.87 0.05
C TYR A 120 -2.15 4.84 -0.59
N GLY A 121 -2.69 5.19 -1.75
CA GLY A 121 -3.54 4.31 -2.55
C GLY A 121 -4.96 4.20 -2.00
N GLY A 122 -5.53 3.02 -2.18
CA GLY A 122 -6.87 2.66 -1.74
C GLY A 122 -7.99 3.16 -2.66
N ARG A 123 -9.22 2.80 -2.32
CA ARG A 123 -10.44 3.13 -3.06
C ARG A 123 -11.44 3.88 -2.18
N GLY A 124 -12.22 4.80 -2.74
CA GLY A 124 -13.22 5.57 -2.01
C GLY A 124 -14.35 4.68 -1.52
N ALA A 125 -14.73 4.80 -0.25
CA ALA A 125 -15.84 4.03 0.33
C ALA A 125 -17.22 4.50 -0.19
N SER A 126 -17.34 5.76 -0.62
CA SER A 126 -18.62 6.36 -1.06
C SER A 126 -18.44 7.50 -2.08
N ASP A 127 -17.29 8.17 -2.10
CA ASP A 127 -16.93 9.19 -3.08
C ASP A 127 -15.42 9.11 -3.34
N THR A 128 -15.02 9.31 -4.59
CA THR A 128 -13.63 9.23 -5.03
C THR A 128 -12.98 10.60 -4.88
N SER A 129 -12.12 10.76 -3.88
CA SER A 129 -11.42 12.04 -3.66
C SER A 129 -10.24 12.23 -4.62
N ALA A 130 -10.18 13.43 -5.20
CA ALA A 130 -9.08 13.88 -6.05
C ALA A 130 -7.99 14.57 -5.21
N ASP A 131 -7.31 13.83 -4.35
CA ASP A 131 -6.29 14.40 -3.46
C ASP A 131 -5.04 14.83 -4.24
N GLU A 132 -4.52 16.02 -3.93
CA GLU A 132 -3.31 16.58 -4.56
C GLU A 132 -2.03 16.26 -3.75
N GLY A 133 -2.04 15.15 -2.99
CA GLY A 133 -0.99 14.80 -2.05
C GLY A 133 -1.29 13.53 -1.27
N LEU A 134 -0.54 13.30 -0.19
CA LEU A 134 -0.74 12.17 0.73
C LEU A 134 -1.29 12.63 2.06
N TRP A 135 -2.24 11.86 2.57
CA TRP A 135 -2.70 12.04 3.95
C TRP A 135 -1.66 11.49 4.91
N THR A 136 -1.25 12.33 5.84
CA THR A 136 -0.22 12.03 6.83
C THR A 136 -0.81 12.13 8.22
N TYR A 137 -0.41 11.23 9.11
CA TYR A 137 -0.77 11.26 10.52
C TYR A 137 0.48 11.54 11.35
N THR A 138 0.54 12.70 12.00
CA THR A 138 1.63 13.04 12.92
C THR A 138 1.34 12.44 14.29
N ILE A 139 2.09 11.42 14.69
CA ILE A 139 1.84 10.61 15.88
C ILE A 139 1.80 11.47 17.16
N LYS A 140 2.82 12.33 17.34
CA LYS A 140 2.94 13.17 18.54
C LYS A 140 1.75 14.10 18.75
N ASN A 141 1.17 14.62 17.67
CA ASN A 141 0.08 15.57 17.71
C ASN A 141 -1.29 14.91 17.53
N GLN A 142 -1.31 13.62 17.18
CA GLN A 142 -2.51 12.87 16.81
C GLN A 142 -3.33 13.59 15.74
N GLU A 143 -2.65 14.07 14.70
CA GLU A 143 -3.24 14.99 13.72
C GLU A 143 -3.05 14.49 12.29
N TRP A 144 -4.14 14.47 11.53
CA TRP A 144 -4.13 14.20 10.10
C TRP A 144 -3.95 15.47 9.27
N LYS A 145 -3.08 15.42 8.27
CA LYS A 145 -2.84 16.53 7.32
C LYS A 145 -2.57 16.02 5.92
N LEU A 146 -3.11 16.71 4.92
CA LEU A 146 -2.73 16.51 3.54
C LEU A 146 -1.36 17.15 3.28
N GLN A 147 -0.35 16.32 3.06
CA GLN A 147 0.95 16.75 2.56
C GLN A 147 0.88 16.84 1.03
N GLN A 148 0.91 18.06 0.51
CA GLN A 148 0.95 18.29 -0.93
C GLN A 148 2.21 17.67 -1.54
N ALA A 149 2.03 16.96 -2.66
CA ALA A 149 3.12 16.42 -3.44
C ALA A 149 3.44 17.35 -4.62
N SER A 150 4.69 17.34 -5.09
CA SER A 150 5.07 18.14 -6.28
C SER A 150 4.41 17.62 -7.57
N ILE A 151 4.02 16.35 -7.57
CA ILE A 151 3.27 15.68 -8.62
C ILE A 151 2.10 14.98 -7.94
N LYS A 152 0.91 15.11 -8.52
CA LYS A 152 -0.28 14.41 -8.03
C LYS A 152 -0.02 12.89 -8.02
N PRO A 153 -0.10 12.22 -6.86
CA PRO A 153 0.09 10.78 -6.79
C PRO A 153 -1.04 10.06 -7.54
N VAL A 154 -0.70 9.06 -8.34
CA VAL A 154 -1.70 8.13 -8.88
C VAL A 154 -2.24 7.31 -7.72
N ARG A 155 -3.56 7.24 -7.57
CA ARG A 155 -4.19 6.41 -6.53
C ARG A 155 -4.43 5.01 -7.09
N LEU A 156 -3.77 4.02 -6.51
CA LEU A 156 -3.87 2.62 -6.92
C LEU A 156 -4.50 1.77 -5.81
N VAL A 157 -5.16 0.69 -6.20
CA VAL A 157 -5.66 -0.36 -5.31
C VAL A 157 -5.23 -1.74 -5.81
N GLY A 158 -5.21 -2.74 -4.93
CA GLY A 158 -4.84 -4.12 -5.27
C GLY A 158 -3.35 -4.34 -5.59
N GLY A 159 -2.50 -3.32 -5.41
CA GLY A 159 -1.06 -3.45 -5.56
C GLY A 159 -0.38 -4.06 -4.33
N ALA A 160 0.83 -4.54 -4.53
CA ALA A 160 1.70 -5.04 -3.47
C ALA A 160 2.58 -3.89 -2.96
N TYR A 161 2.72 -3.75 -1.63
CA TYR A 161 3.48 -2.62 -1.08
C TYR A 161 4.39 -3.05 0.06
N THR A 162 5.42 -2.24 0.33
CA THR A 162 6.30 -2.43 1.48
C THR A 162 6.85 -1.10 1.98
N ASN A 163 7.20 -1.04 3.26
CA ASN A 163 7.83 0.11 3.88
C ASN A 163 9.30 -0.24 4.20
N ALA A 164 10.23 0.61 3.77
CA ALA A 164 11.66 0.48 3.99
C ALA A 164 12.22 1.72 4.72
N PRO A 165 11.89 1.89 6.01
CA PRO A 165 12.26 3.09 6.78
C PRO A 165 13.78 3.27 6.89
N ASP A 166 14.56 2.19 6.86
CA ASP A 166 16.03 2.23 6.94
C ASP A 166 16.67 3.10 5.85
N ILE A 167 16.07 3.08 4.65
CA ILE A 167 16.47 3.86 3.47
C ILE A 167 15.49 5.02 3.19
N GLN A 168 14.57 5.31 4.10
CA GLN A 168 13.54 6.36 3.98
C GLN A 168 12.73 6.26 2.68
N ALA A 169 12.33 5.04 2.35
CA ALA A 169 11.53 4.75 1.16
C ALA A 169 10.31 3.90 1.51
N ALA A 170 9.28 4.02 0.68
CA ALA A 170 8.19 3.07 0.61
C ALA A 170 7.89 2.77 -0.86
N TYR A 171 7.40 1.57 -1.12
CA TYR A 171 7.20 1.08 -2.49
C TYR A 171 5.80 0.52 -2.66
N TRP A 172 5.22 0.74 -3.83
CA TRP A 172 3.95 0.17 -4.28
C TRP A 172 4.12 -0.35 -5.70
N LEU A 173 3.84 -1.63 -5.92
CA LEU A 173 4.01 -2.32 -7.20
C LEU A 173 2.65 -2.78 -7.73
N GLY A 174 2.38 -2.43 -8.99
CA GLY A 174 1.16 -2.86 -9.70
C GLY A 174 -0.13 -2.32 -9.06
N GLY A 175 -1.18 -3.11 -9.17
CA GLY A 175 -2.55 -2.70 -8.87
C GLY A 175 -3.19 -1.98 -10.04
N TYR A 176 -4.26 -1.25 -9.78
CA TYR A 176 -5.05 -0.61 -10.84
C TYR A 176 -5.76 0.66 -10.37
N GLN A 177 -6.22 1.43 -11.36
CA GLN A 177 -7.23 2.46 -11.22
C GLN A 177 -8.59 1.95 -11.73
N SER A 178 -9.65 2.35 -11.03
CA SER A 178 -11.05 2.23 -11.43
C SER A 178 -11.81 3.52 -11.07
N SER A 179 -13.12 3.55 -11.32
CA SER A 179 -14.01 4.63 -10.86
C SER A 179 -13.94 4.91 -9.36
N ASP A 180 -13.52 3.93 -8.56
CA ASP A 180 -13.42 4.06 -7.10
C ASP A 180 -12.09 4.71 -6.66
N THR A 181 -11.16 4.92 -7.60
CA THR A 181 -9.81 5.45 -7.32
C THR A 181 -9.54 6.78 -8.01
N THR A 182 -10.18 7.03 -9.16
CA THR A 182 -10.02 8.26 -9.93
C THR A 182 -11.33 8.72 -10.55
N LEU A 183 -11.50 10.05 -10.64
CA LEU A 183 -12.64 10.69 -11.33
C LEU A 183 -12.54 10.61 -12.85
N SER A 184 -11.38 10.23 -13.41
CA SER A 184 -11.20 10.13 -14.87
C SER A 184 -11.88 8.90 -15.47
N ILE A 185 -12.14 7.87 -14.67
CA ILE A 185 -12.81 6.64 -15.10
C ILE A 185 -14.25 6.70 -14.59
N THR A 186 -15.22 6.75 -15.50
CA THR A 186 -16.65 6.89 -15.15
C THR A 186 -17.48 5.64 -15.45
N ASP A 187 -16.85 4.58 -15.96
CA ASP A 187 -17.47 3.31 -16.27
C ASP A 187 -16.75 2.16 -15.55
N LYS A 188 -16.93 0.92 -16.02
CA LYS A 188 -16.34 -0.28 -15.41
C LYS A 188 -14.91 -0.56 -15.88
N THR A 189 -14.27 0.39 -16.56
CA THR A 189 -12.90 0.23 -17.03
C THR A 189 -11.96 0.09 -15.83
N VAL A 190 -11.01 -0.82 -15.96
CA VAL A 190 -9.89 -0.98 -15.05
C VAL A 190 -8.62 -0.69 -15.83
N ASP A 191 -7.79 0.21 -15.30
CA ASP A 191 -6.47 0.58 -15.84
C ASP A 191 -5.38 0.04 -14.90
N TYR A 192 -4.73 -1.05 -15.30
CA TYR A 192 -3.73 -1.75 -14.51
C TYR A 192 -2.35 -1.10 -14.66
N ALA A 193 -1.72 -0.80 -13.52
CA ALA A 193 -0.39 -0.20 -13.48
C ALA A 193 0.70 -1.21 -13.86
N ALA A 194 1.54 -0.86 -14.84
CA ALA A 194 2.63 -1.71 -15.35
C ALA A 194 3.99 -1.48 -14.64
N GLY A 195 4.00 -0.86 -13.46
CA GLY A 195 5.24 -0.42 -12.81
C GLY A 195 5.16 -0.34 -11.30
N MET A 196 6.17 0.29 -10.72
CA MET A 196 6.31 0.51 -9.29
C MET A 196 6.41 2.00 -8.98
N ILE A 197 5.87 2.40 -7.83
CA ILE A 197 5.99 3.72 -7.28
C ILE A 197 6.91 3.64 -6.07
N GLN A 198 7.90 4.52 -6.01
CA GLN A 198 8.69 4.79 -4.82
C GLN A 198 8.26 6.13 -4.24
N PHE A 199 7.99 6.14 -2.94
CA PHE A 199 7.80 7.35 -2.15
C PHE A 199 9.00 7.56 -1.23
N ASN A 200 9.62 8.74 -1.33
CA ASN A 200 10.70 9.13 -0.42
C ASN A 200 10.13 9.83 0.82
N THR A 201 10.22 9.19 1.99
CA THR A 201 9.60 9.68 3.22
C THR A 201 10.31 10.91 3.82
N THR A 202 11.51 11.24 3.35
CA THR A 202 12.22 12.48 3.74
C THR A 202 11.74 13.70 2.95
N THR A 203 11.62 13.55 1.64
CA THR A 203 11.39 14.67 0.70
C THR A 203 9.92 14.79 0.28
N GLY A 204 9.12 13.73 0.47
CA GLY A 204 7.75 13.68 0.00
C GLY A 204 7.62 13.49 -1.52
N VAL A 205 8.69 13.07 -2.19
CA VAL A 205 8.74 12.93 -3.65
C VAL A 205 8.33 11.52 -4.08
N PHE A 206 7.49 11.46 -5.12
CA PHE A 206 7.15 10.23 -5.84
C PHE A 206 8.07 10.03 -7.04
N THR A 207 8.52 8.80 -7.22
CA THR A 207 9.26 8.35 -8.41
C THR A 207 8.54 7.14 -8.99
N GLN A 208 8.29 7.16 -10.29
CA GLN A 208 7.78 6.00 -11.01
C GLN A 208 8.97 5.21 -11.55
N LEU A 209 8.96 3.91 -11.30
CA LEU A 209 10.00 2.96 -11.66
C LEU A 209 9.38 1.89 -12.56
N ASP A 210 10.11 1.50 -13.59
CA ASP A 210 9.65 0.47 -14.51
C ASP A 210 9.69 -0.91 -13.84
N ALA A 211 8.71 -1.77 -14.17
CA ALA A 211 8.74 -3.19 -13.85
C ALA A 211 8.79 -3.98 -15.17
N PRO A 212 9.65 -5.00 -15.31
CA PRO A 212 9.87 -5.69 -16.59
C PRO A 212 8.78 -6.73 -16.90
N PHE A 213 7.70 -6.77 -16.13
CA PHE A 213 6.63 -7.75 -16.25
C PHE A 213 5.29 -7.06 -16.54
N THR A 214 4.35 -7.83 -17.08
CA THR A 214 2.95 -7.41 -17.23
C THR A 214 2.39 -6.86 -15.92
N PRO A 215 1.38 -5.99 -15.95
CA PRO A 215 0.73 -5.53 -14.71
C PRO A 215 0.42 -6.69 -13.77
N VAL A 216 0.52 -6.44 -12.46
CA VAL A 216 0.28 -7.45 -11.42
C VAL A 216 -0.64 -6.88 -10.36
N GLN A 217 -1.36 -7.74 -9.65
CA GLN A 217 -2.15 -7.36 -8.47
C GLN A 217 -2.21 -8.50 -7.45
N GLN A 218 -2.63 -8.17 -6.22
CA GLN A 218 -2.91 -9.08 -5.10
C GLN A 218 -1.77 -10.04 -4.73
N GLY A 219 -0.54 -9.72 -5.13
CA GLY A 219 0.69 -10.37 -4.64
C GLY A 219 1.23 -9.69 -3.38
N ALA A 220 2.42 -10.11 -2.96
CA ALA A 220 3.12 -9.52 -1.83
C ALA A 220 4.49 -8.97 -2.26
N LEU A 221 4.89 -7.85 -1.64
CA LEU A 221 6.17 -7.20 -1.83
C LEU A 221 6.84 -7.05 -0.47
N VAL A 222 8.09 -7.48 -0.35
CA VAL A 222 8.86 -7.34 0.90
C VAL A 222 10.20 -6.69 0.65
N TYR A 223 10.68 -5.92 1.63
CA TYR A 223 12.02 -5.32 1.63
C TYR A 223 13.00 -6.17 2.43
N ILE A 224 14.19 -6.39 1.89
CA ILE A 224 15.29 -7.11 2.55
C ILE A 224 16.56 -6.24 2.49
N PRO A 225 17.19 -5.89 3.63
CA PRO A 225 18.34 -4.99 3.69
C PRO A 225 19.66 -5.71 3.31
N VAL A 226 19.76 -6.18 2.08
CA VAL A 226 20.99 -6.76 1.49
C VAL A 226 21.49 -5.92 0.31
N GLY A 227 22.80 -5.86 0.12
CA GLY A 227 23.41 -4.91 -0.82
C GLY A 227 23.46 -3.49 -0.26
N GLU A 228 23.64 -2.49 -1.13
CA GLU A 228 23.87 -1.10 -0.71
C GLU A 228 22.60 -0.40 -0.19
N GLN A 229 21.46 -0.62 -0.86
CA GLN A 229 20.16 -0.03 -0.49
C GLN A 229 19.09 -1.07 -0.17
N GLY A 230 19.43 -2.36 -0.17
CA GLY A 230 18.44 -3.42 -0.04
C GLY A 230 17.90 -3.92 -1.39
N ILE A 231 17.08 -4.96 -1.30
CA ILE A 231 16.31 -5.51 -2.42
C ILE A 231 14.83 -5.51 -2.07
N LEU A 232 13.98 -5.52 -3.09
CA LEU A 232 12.56 -5.86 -2.98
C LEU A 232 12.33 -7.24 -3.57
N VAL A 233 11.46 -8.03 -2.95
CA VAL A 233 11.06 -9.36 -3.45
C VAL A 233 9.55 -9.38 -3.64
N TYR A 234 9.12 -9.62 -4.87
CA TYR A 234 7.72 -9.76 -5.25
C TYR A 234 7.37 -11.22 -5.56
N VAL A 235 6.22 -11.68 -5.06
CA VAL A 235 5.73 -13.05 -5.22
C VAL A 235 4.20 -13.10 -5.33
N GLY A 236 3.68 -14.09 -6.06
CA GLY A 236 2.27 -14.45 -6.09
C GLY A 236 1.34 -13.47 -6.82
N GLY A 237 0.05 -13.51 -6.47
CA GLY A 237 -0.98 -12.66 -7.08
C GLY A 237 -1.34 -13.08 -8.51
N GLU A 238 -1.96 -12.18 -9.26
CA GLU A 238 -2.39 -12.42 -10.64
C GLU A 238 -1.87 -11.40 -11.65
N VAL A 239 -1.96 -11.79 -12.91
CA VAL A 239 -1.69 -10.98 -14.09
C VAL A 239 -2.97 -10.79 -14.88
N PRO A 240 -3.39 -9.55 -15.20
CA PRO A 240 -4.50 -9.28 -16.08
C PRO A 240 -4.10 -9.50 -17.56
N SER A 241 -5.04 -9.97 -18.37
CA SER A 241 -4.84 -10.25 -19.80
C SER A 241 -4.65 -9.00 -20.65
N VAL A 242 -5.06 -7.84 -20.15
CA VAL A 242 -4.97 -6.53 -20.81
C VAL A 242 -4.55 -5.49 -19.78
N GLN A 243 -3.86 -4.44 -20.25
CA GLN A 243 -3.49 -3.32 -19.38
C GLN A 243 -4.69 -2.43 -19.06
N GLU A 244 -5.55 -2.16 -20.03
CA GLU A 244 -6.73 -1.31 -19.85
C GLU A 244 -7.93 -1.97 -20.51
N GLY A 245 -9.06 -2.01 -19.81
CA GLY A 245 -10.32 -2.46 -20.38
C GLY A 245 -11.32 -2.92 -19.34
N ILE A 246 -12.39 -3.54 -19.83
CA ILE A 246 -13.47 -4.10 -19.01
C ILE A 246 -13.34 -5.62 -19.03
N ASN A 247 -13.54 -6.27 -17.89
CA ASN A 247 -13.52 -7.73 -17.72
C ASN A 247 -12.20 -8.38 -18.16
N ALA A 248 -11.06 -7.84 -17.73
CA ALA A 248 -9.77 -8.51 -17.92
C ALA A 248 -9.79 -9.90 -17.27
N THR A 249 -9.29 -10.91 -17.99
CA THR A 249 -9.11 -12.24 -17.41
C THR A 249 -7.85 -12.21 -16.54
N LEU A 250 -7.95 -12.71 -15.31
CA LEU A 250 -6.83 -12.80 -14.39
C LEU A 250 -6.22 -14.20 -14.41
N THR A 251 -4.89 -14.26 -14.49
CA THR A 251 -4.12 -15.51 -14.44
C THR A 251 -3.19 -15.49 -13.24
N PRO A 252 -3.26 -16.49 -12.33
CA PRO A 252 -2.34 -16.58 -11.20
C PRO A 252 -0.89 -16.67 -11.64
N ASN A 253 -0.01 -15.94 -10.95
CA ASN A 253 1.44 -16.04 -11.14
C ASN A 253 1.94 -17.43 -10.75
N ALA A 254 2.99 -17.91 -11.42
CA ALA A 254 3.67 -19.13 -11.02
C ALA A 254 4.50 -18.86 -9.74
N TRP A 255 4.57 -19.88 -8.88
CA TRP A 255 5.27 -19.84 -7.58
C TRP A 255 6.62 -20.57 -7.61
N ASP A 256 7.11 -20.90 -8.80
CA ASP A 256 8.45 -21.46 -9.07
C ASP A 256 9.51 -20.37 -9.31
N TYR A 257 9.17 -19.10 -9.12
CA TYR A 257 10.09 -17.98 -9.14
C TYR A 257 9.62 -16.82 -8.24
N VAL A 258 10.55 -15.92 -7.96
CA VAL A 258 10.28 -14.58 -7.42
C VAL A 258 10.91 -13.51 -8.31
N GLN A 259 10.32 -12.32 -8.30
CA GLN A 259 10.96 -11.14 -8.90
C GLN A 259 11.75 -10.41 -7.81
N VAL A 260 13.03 -10.18 -8.04
CA VAL A 260 13.92 -9.47 -7.13
C VAL A 260 14.35 -8.16 -7.76
N TYR A 261 14.11 -7.04 -7.10
CA TYR A 261 14.58 -5.72 -7.51
C TYR A 261 15.74 -5.29 -6.63
N ASP A 262 16.91 -5.09 -7.22
CA ASP A 262 18.03 -4.43 -6.56
C ASP A 262 17.85 -2.92 -6.64
N ILE A 263 17.62 -2.30 -5.48
CA ILE A 263 17.27 -0.88 -5.35
C ILE A 263 18.44 0.00 -5.78
N ALA A 264 19.67 -0.38 -5.46
CA ALA A 264 20.85 0.43 -5.77
C ALA A 264 21.22 0.33 -7.26
N ALA A 265 21.05 -0.85 -7.86
CA ALA A 265 21.36 -1.08 -9.26
C ALA A 265 20.21 -0.72 -10.23
N ASP A 266 19.02 -0.38 -9.71
CA ASP A 266 17.80 -0.17 -10.49
C ASP A 266 17.56 -1.32 -11.49
N LYS A 267 17.60 -2.56 -10.96
CA LYS A 267 17.56 -3.76 -11.81
C LYS A 267 16.70 -4.87 -11.22
N TRP A 268 15.83 -5.42 -12.06
CA TRP A 268 15.02 -6.58 -11.76
C TRP A 268 15.67 -7.89 -12.21
N TYR A 269 15.45 -8.94 -11.43
CA TYR A 269 15.89 -10.31 -11.67
C TYR A 269 14.73 -11.28 -11.45
N LYS A 270 14.58 -12.26 -12.35
CA LYS A 270 13.63 -13.35 -12.18
C LYS A 270 14.34 -14.57 -11.63
N GLN A 271 14.33 -14.75 -10.30
CA GLN A 271 15.04 -15.83 -9.62
C GLN A 271 14.13 -17.04 -9.40
N THR A 272 14.50 -18.18 -9.98
CA THR A 272 13.81 -19.46 -9.76
C THR A 272 13.89 -19.87 -8.30
N THR A 273 12.77 -20.36 -7.76
CA THR A 273 12.68 -20.97 -6.43
C THR A 273 12.60 -22.49 -6.52
N THR A 274 12.88 -23.16 -5.42
CA THR A 274 12.80 -24.62 -5.31
C THR A 274 11.84 -25.06 -4.21
N SER A 275 11.42 -26.33 -4.27
CA SER A 275 10.29 -26.89 -3.50
C SER A 275 8.94 -26.30 -3.91
N SER A 276 7.86 -27.08 -3.74
CA SER A 276 6.50 -26.67 -4.11
C SER A 276 5.78 -26.02 -2.93
N VAL A 277 5.12 -24.91 -3.21
CA VAL A 277 4.24 -24.17 -2.29
C VAL A 277 2.88 -23.93 -2.97
N SER A 278 1.83 -23.77 -2.18
CA SER A 278 0.48 -23.47 -2.67
C SER A 278 0.46 -22.12 -3.37
N SER A 279 -0.17 -22.03 -4.53
CA SER A 279 -0.37 -20.74 -5.22
C SER A 279 -1.39 -19.91 -4.47
N ARG A 280 -1.13 -18.61 -4.30
CA ARG A 280 -1.99 -17.71 -3.54
C ARG A 280 -2.20 -16.37 -4.20
N THR A 281 -3.38 -15.82 -3.95
CA THR A 281 -3.72 -14.40 -4.09
C THR A 281 -4.20 -13.83 -2.75
N GLU A 282 -4.18 -12.51 -2.63
CA GLU A 282 -4.70 -11.76 -1.47
C GLU A 282 -4.14 -12.27 -0.13
N PHE A 283 -2.88 -12.71 -0.15
CA PHE A 283 -2.12 -13.12 1.02
C PHE A 283 -1.24 -11.97 1.50
N CYS A 284 -0.71 -12.09 2.71
CA CYS A 284 0.31 -11.18 3.21
C CYS A 284 1.68 -11.87 3.25
N ALA A 285 2.75 -11.08 3.25
CA ALA A 285 4.08 -11.59 3.51
C ALA A 285 4.88 -10.67 4.44
N VAL A 286 5.74 -11.25 5.27
CA VAL A 286 6.63 -10.54 6.19
C VAL A 286 8.03 -11.17 6.17
N VAL A 287 9.04 -10.40 6.58
CA VAL A 287 10.43 -10.87 6.64
C VAL A 287 10.83 -11.10 8.08
N GLU A 288 11.30 -12.31 8.35
CA GLU A 288 11.92 -12.69 9.61
C GLU A 288 13.43 -12.83 9.45
N LYS A 289 14.19 -12.33 10.42
CA LYS A 289 15.66 -12.37 10.43
C LYS A 289 16.15 -13.01 11.71
N ASP A 290 16.78 -14.17 11.57
CA ASP A 290 17.53 -14.76 12.67
C ASP A 290 18.88 -14.02 12.81
N PRO A 291 19.19 -13.41 13.97
CA PRO A 291 20.44 -12.68 14.17
C PRO A 291 21.71 -13.53 14.03
N SER A 292 21.59 -14.86 14.18
CA SER A 292 22.71 -15.81 14.08
C SER A 292 22.95 -16.34 12.67
N SER A 293 21.99 -16.17 11.76
CA SER A 293 22.08 -16.61 10.36
C SER A 293 22.43 -15.45 9.42
N SER A 294 22.88 -15.73 8.20
CA SER A 294 22.91 -14.75 7.10
C SER A 294 21.62 -14.75 6.27
N SER A 295 20.72 -15.71 6.50
CA SER A 295 19.48 -15.87 5.75
C SER A 295 18.33 -15.01 6.29
N TYR A 296 17.37 -14.74 5.41
CA TYR A 296 16.10 -14.09 5.68
C TYR A 296 14.98 -15.08 5.34
N GLN A 297 13.91 -15.10 6.13
CA GLN A 297 12.76 -15.98 5.91
C GLN A 297 11.56 -15.11 5.56
N VAL A 298 11.07 -15.22 4.32
CA VAL A 298 9.87 -14.50 3.88
C VAL A 298 8.66 -15.38 4.12
N TYR A 299 7.96 -15.15 5.24
CA TYR A 299 6.74 -15.87 5.58
C TYR A 299 5.59 -15.40 4.70
N VAL A 300 4.80 -16.34 4.17
CA VAL A 300 3.55 -16.10 3.46
C VAL A 300 2.40 -16.70 4.27
N ILE A 301 1.43 -15.85 4.60
CA ILE A 301 0.34 -16.19 5.52
C ILE A 301 -1.00 -15.82 4.87
N GLY A 302 -1.98 -16.71 5.02
CA GLY A 302 -3.32 -16.53 4.50
C GLY A 302 -3.39 -16.52 2.97
N GLY A 303 -4.38 -15.80 2.44
CA GLY A 303 -4.75 -15.76 1.04
C GLY A 303 -5.67 -16.90 0.62
N ALA A 304 -5.88 -16.99 -0.69
CA ALA A 304 -6.74 -18.03 -1.27
C ALA A 304 -6.14 -18.57 -2.58
N ASP A 305 -6.53 -19.80 -2.93
CA ASP A 305 -6.30 -20.33 -4.27
C ASP A 305 -7.29 -19.66 -5.23
N PHE A 306 -6.77 -18.99 -6.25
CA PHE A 306 -7.57 -18.22 -7.20
C PHE A 306 -8.50 -19.09 -8.08
N ARG A 307 -8.20 -20.39 -8.25
CA ARG A 307 -8.97 -21.27 -9.14
C ARG A 307 -10.09 -21.99 -8.41
N SER A 308 -9.81 -22.50 -7.21
CA SER A 308 -10.83 -23.17 -6.39
C SER A 308 -11.59 -22.22 -5.49
N ASN A 309 -11.09 -20.99 -5.28
CA ASN A 309 -11.57 -20.01 -4.32
C ASN A 309 -11.47 -20.49 -2.86
N ASP A 310 -10.63 -21.50 -2.59
CA ASP A 310 -10.41 -22.00 -1.23
C ASP A 310 -9.51 -21.03 -0.47
N VAL A 311 -9.97 -20.58 0.69
CA VAL A 311 -9.15 -19.79 1.62
C VAL A 311 -8.14 -20.71 2.29
N LEU A 312 -6.87 -20.30 2.27
CA LEU A 312 -5.74 -21.11 2.67
C LEU A 312 -5.36 -20.84 4.13
N TYR A 313 -5.03 -21.92 4.84
CA TYR A 313 -4.61 -21.90 6.24
C TYR A 313 -3.16 -22.37 6.42
N ASP A 314 -2.54 -22.97 5.39
CA ASP A 314 -1.13 -23.36 5.46
C ASP A 314 -0.22 -22.12 5.55
N VAL A 315 0.88 -22.24 6.28
CA VAL A 315 1.93 -21.22 6.35
C VAL A 315 3.19 -21.78 5.72
N SER A 316 3.86 -20.98 4.91
CA SER A 316 5.13 -21.34 4.28
C SER A 316 6.07 -20.15 4.34
N TYR A 317 7.36 -20.40 4.17
CA TYR A 317 8.34 -19.33 4.08
C TYR A 317 9.42 -19.63 3.05
N LEU A 318 9.89 -18.59 2.36
CA LEU A 318 10.99 -18.64 1.41
C LEU A 318 12.28 -18.22 2.12
N SER A 319 13.27 -19.10 2.14
CA SER A 319 14.60 -18.73 2.62
C SER A 319 15.40 -18.05 1.52
N ILE A 320 15.98 -16.89 1.84
CA ILE A 320 16.88 -16.13 0.98
C ILE A 320 18.24 -16.06 1.69
N PRO A 321 19.36 -16.46 1.06
CA PRO A 321 19.56 -16.54 -0.38
C PRO A 321 19.40 -17.91 -1.04
N SER A 322 18.92 -18.96 -0.38
CA SER A 322 18.79 -20.28 -1.03
C SER A 322 17.64 -20.34 -2.06
N PHE A 323 16.67 -19.42 -1.97
CA PHE A 323 15.43 -19.38 -2.75
C PHE A 323 14.67 -20.72 -2.68
N LYS A 324 14.63 -21.32 -1.50
CA LYS A 324 13.94 -22.59 -1.23
C LYS A 324 12.75 -22.37 -0.32
N TRP A 325 11.62 -22.96 -0.68
CA TRP A 325 10.41 -22.96 0.12
C TRP A 325 10.44 -24.03 1.22
N TYR A 326 9.99 -23.64 2.40
CA TYR A 326 9.77 -24.50 3.56
C TYR A 326 8.33 -24.32 4.06
N ARG A 327 7.83 -25.33 4.76
CA ARG A 327 6.52 -25.29 5.43
C ARG A 327 6.71 -25.00 6.90
N ALA A 328 5.81 -24.20 7.46
CA ALA A 328 5.67 -24.00 8.90
C ALA A 328 4.34 -24.62 9.37
N GLY A 329 4.13 -24.68 10.68
CA GLY A 329 2.83 -24.98 11.28
C GLY A 329 1.72 -24.04 10.77
N SER A 330 0.54 -24.59 10.52
CA SER A 330 -0.58 -23.88 9.91
C SER A 330 -1.31 -22.92 10.85
N LEU A 331 -2.16 -22.06 10.30
CA LEU A 331 -3.18 -21.32 11.03
C LEU A 331 -4.31 -22.25 11.49
N ASP A 332 -5.00 -21.87 12.57
CA ASP A 332 -6.22 -22.53 13.02
C ASP A 332 -7.38 -22.30 12.04
N GLU A 333 -7.44 -21.11 11.44
CA GLU A 333 -8.43 -20.71 10.44
C GLU A 333 -7.76 -19.82 9.38
N GLY A 334 -8.06 -20.08 8.10
CA GLY A 334 -7.52 -19.30 6.99
C GLY A 334 -8.19 -17.93 6.86
N ARG A 335 -7.42 -16.92 6.45
CA ARG A 335 -7.94 -15.59 6.08
C ARG A 335 -7.33 -15.13 4.76
N MET A 336 -8.13 -14.56 3.88
CA MET A 336 -7.66 -13.86 2.67
C MET A 336 -7.90 -12.36 2.78
N SER A 337 -7.22 -11.55 1.97
CA SER A 337 -7.30 -10.07 1.96
C SER A 337 -6.78 -9.42 3.25
N LEU A 338 -5.91 -10.10 4.00
CA LEU A 338 -5.31 -9.60 5.24
C LEU A 338 -4.05 -8.75 5.00
N THR A 339 -3.72 -7.91 5.97
CA THR A 339 -2.41 -7.24 6.08
C THR A 339 -1.63 -7.90 7.21
N CYS A 340 -0.30 -7.96 7.10
CA CYS A 340 0.54 -8.52 8.16
C CYS A 340 1.63 -7.56 8.61
N ALA A 341 1.94 -7.59 9.91
CA ALA A 341 2.98 -6.77 10.52
C ALA A 341 3.78 -7.61 11.55
N PRO A 342 5.10 -7.77 11.36
CA PRO A 342 5.92 -8.50 12.32
C PRO A 342 6.32 -7.61 13.51
N TYR A 343 6.24 -8.17 14.72
CA TYR A 343 6.80 -7.59 15.95
C TYR A 343 7.72 -8.62 16.61
N GLY A 344 9.02 -8.51 16.32
CA GLY A 344 9.94 -9.61 16.62
C GLY A 344 9.51 -10.88 15.89
N ARG A 345 9.44 -12.01 16.60
CA ARG A 345 8.98 -13.30 16.04
C ARG A 345 7.45 -13.45 15.95
N GLN A 346 6.70 -12.49 16.47
CA GLN A 346 5.23 -12.56 16.51
C GLN A 346 4.68 -11.76 15.34
N ILE A 347 4.00 -12.44 14.43
CA ILE A 347 3.43 -11.85 13.23
C ILE A 347 1.95 -11.60 13.47
N PHE A 348 1.55 -10.32 13.42
CA PHE A 348 0.14 -9.96 13.41
C PHE A 348 -0.44 -10.23 12.03
N GLY A 349 -1.51 -11.03 11.96
CA GLY A 349 -2.41 -11.06 10.81
C GLY A 349 -3.64 -10.20 11.11
N ILE A 350 -3.90 -9.22 10.25
CA ILE A 350 -4.82 -8.11 10.52
C ILE A 350 -5.91 -8.07 9.44
N GLY A 351 -7.16 -8.10 9.88
CA GLY A 351 -8.33 -8.15 9.03
C GLY A 351 -8.43 -9.48 8.27
N GLY A 352 -8.85 -9.34 7.02
CA GLY A 352 -9.15 -10.40 6.09
C GLY A 352 -10.57 -10.95 6.20
N ARG A 353 -10.91 -11.85 5.29
CA ARG A 353 -12.18 -12.58 5.21
C ARG A 353 -11.94 -14.09 5.29
N LEU A 354 -12.90 -14.81 5.87
CA LEU A 354 -12.83 -16.26 6.12
C LEU A 354 -13.20 -17.09 4.89
N ALA A 355 -13.90 -16.49 3.93
CA ALA A 355 -14.26 -17.12 2.66
C ALA A 355 -14.10 -16.14 1.50
N TRP A 356 -13.96 -16.67 0.29
CA TRP A 356 -14.02 -15.90 -0.97
C TRP A 356 -15.45 -15.45 -1.24
N ALA A 357 -15.86 -14.40 -0.55
CA ALA A 357 -17.15 -13.77 -0.72
C ALA A 357 -17.05 -12.28 -0.40
N ASP A 358 -17.95 -11.50 -1.00
CA ASP A 358 -17.99 -10.05 -0.83
C ASP A 358 -19.13 -9.60 0.11
N ASP A 359 -19.90 -10.55 0.64
CA ASP A 359 -21.09 -10.33 1.45
C ASP A 359 -20.99 -10.97 2.85
N SER A 360 -22.13 -11.34 3.43
CA SER A 360 -22.16 -12.03 4.73
C SER A 360 -21.50 -13.40 4.72
N GLU A 361 -21.38 -14.07 3.57
CA GLU A 361 -20.77 -15.39 3.46
C GLU A 361 -19.26 -15.37 3.70
N ALA A 362 -18.61 -14.20 3.66
CA ALA A 362 -17.17 -14.07 3.96
C ALA A 362 -16.82 -14.30 5.45
N GLY A 363 -17.82 -14.63 6.30
CA GLY A 363 -17.64 -14.98 7.70
C GLY A 363 -17.43 -13.81 8.67
N CYS A 364 -17.43 -14.07 9.97
CA CYS A 364 -17.29 -13.06 11.01
C CYS A 364 -16.37 -13.60 12.10
N TYR A 365 -15.54 -12.71 12.66
CA TYR A 365 -14.66 -12.98 13.79
C TYR A 365 -14.58 -11.73 14.66
N ASP A 366 -14.35 -11.94 15.96
CA ASP A 366 -14.67 -10.94 16.98
C ASP A 366 -13.60 -9.86 17.17
N MET A 367 -12.37 -10.04 16.64
CA MET A 367 -11.30 -9.04 16.74
C MET A 367 -10.44 -8.94 15.47
N PRO A 368 -9.94 -7.74 15.13
CA PRO A 368 -9.29 -7.51 13.85
C PRO A 368 -7.96 -8.25 13.70
N ALA A 369 -7.25 -8.57 14.78
CA ALA A 369 -5.92 -9.17 14.71
C ALA A 369 -5.83 -10.56 15.37
N PHE A 370 -5.00 -11.42 14.81
CA PHE A 370 -4.47 -12.62 15.46
C PHE A 370 -2.93 -12.58 15.47
N VAL A 371 -2.29 -13.36 16.35
CA VAL A 371 -0.83 -13.45 16.43
C VAL A 371 -0.35 -14.85 16.07
N TYR A 372 0.51 -14.95 15.06
CA TYR A 372 1.23 -16.17 14.70
C TYR A 372 2.68 -16.08 15.19
N ASP A 373 3.12 -17.03 16.00
CA ASP A 373 4.50 -17.09 16.50
C ASP A 373 5.36 -17.91 15.54
N SER A 374 6.27 -17.25 14.82
CA SER A 374 7.07 -17.85 13.76
C SER A 374 8.15 -18.83 14.26
N VAL A 375 8.39 -18.90 15.58
CA VAL A 375 9.32 -19.87 16.20
C VAL A 375 8.59 -21.10 16.71
N SER A 376 7.46 -20.94 17.41
CA SER A 376 6.65 -22.09 17.82
C SER A 376 5.72 -22.61 16.71
N GLU A 377 5.59 -21.85 15.63
CA GLU A 377 4.77 -22.13 14.45
C GLU A 377 3.30 -22.41 14.78
N VAL A 378 2.72 -21.58 15.65
CA VAL A 378 1.31 -21.68 16.09
C VAL A 378 0.69 -20.30 16.23
N VAL A 379 -0.64 -20.24 16.11
CA VAL A 379 -1.42 -19.07 16.52
C VAL A 379 -1.45 -19.01 18.05
N ARG A 380 -1.29 -17.81 18.62
CA ARG A 380 -1.32 -17.56 20.06
C ARG A 380 -2.56 -16.78 20.45
N GLU A 381 -3.14 -17.12 21.60
CA GLU A 381 -4.24 -16.36 22.22
C GLU A 381 -3.76 -15.03 22.86
N GLU A 382 -2.47 -14.99 23.24
CA GLU A 382 -1.84 -13.83 23.87
C GLU A 382 -0.59 -13.39 23.10
N PHE A 383 -0.52 -12.08 22.87
CA PHE A 383 0.70 -11.39 22.50
C PHE A 383 1.59 -11.18 23.73
N ASP A 384 2.89 -11.45 23.60
CA ASP A 384 3.87 -11.17 24.65
C ASP A 384 5.11 -10.46 24.08
N PRO A 385 5.38 -9.18 24.40
CA PRO A 385 6.52 -8.45 23.86
C PRO A 385 7.89 -9.03 24.27
N ALA A 386 7.94 -9.89 25.29
CA ALA A 386 9.17 -10.60 25.65
C ALA A 386 9.60 -11.63 24.58
N LEU A 387 8.66 -12.11 23.76
CA LEU A 387 8.89 -13.04 22.66
C LEU A 387 9.28 -12.27 21.38
N SER A 388 10.49 -11.71 21.37
CA SER A 388 10.94 -10.81 20.30
C SER A 388 11.97 -11.41 19.34
N ILE A 389 12.70 -12.45 19.73
CA ILE A 389 13.79 -13.00 18.91
C ILE A 389 13.29 -14.15 18.05
N TYR A 390 13.42 -13.99 16.73
CA TYR A 390 13.24 -15.06 15.76
C TYR A 390 14.48 -15.94 15.67
N SER A 391 14.25 -17.24 15.45
CA SER A 391 15.28 -18.22 15.13
C SER A 391 14.78 -19.17 14.05
N VAL A 392 15.63 -19.50 13.08
CA VAL A 392 15.28 -20.47 12.03
C VAL A 392 15.10 -21.86 12.68
N PRO A 393 14.05 -22.63 12.33
CA PRO A 393 13.91 -24.01 12.79
C PRO A 393 15.16 -24.84 12.50
N SER A 394 15.60 -25.65 13.47
CA SER A 394 16.89 -26.39 13.38
C SER A 394 17.07 -27.20 12.09
N ALA A 395 16.05 -27.95 11.66
CA ALA A 395 16.10 -28.73 10.42
C ALA A 395 16.27 -27.83 9.17
N THR A 396 15.65 -26.65 9.17
CA THR A 396 15.82 -25.66 8.11
C THR A 396 17.20 -25.01 8.17
N ALA A 397 17.71 -24.72 9.37
CA ALA A 397 19.05 -24.17 9.55
C ALA A 397 20.14 -25.15 9.05
N ASP A 398 19.99 -26.44 9.32
CA ASP A 398 20.88 -27.49 8.81
C ASP A 398 20.84 -27.57 7.27
N ASP A 399 19.64 -27.52 6.66
CA ASP A 399 19.48 -27.53 5.20
C ASP A 399 20.06 -26.26 4.54
N ILE A 400 19.90 -25.09 5.17
CA ILE A 400 20.53 -23.83 4.72
C ILE A 400 22.05 -23.91 4.84
N HIS A 401 22.57 -24.53 5.90
CA HIS A 401 24.01 -24.73 6.06
C HIS A 401 24.58 -25.62 4.93
N ASP A 402 23.87 -26.69 4.58
CA ASP A 402 24.29 -27.63 3.54
C ASP A 402 24.11 -27.08 2.12
N SER A 403 23.08 -26.26 1.88
CA SER A 403 22.77 -25.66 0.58
C SER A 403 22.36 -24.18 0.72
N PRO A 404 23.30 -23.28 1.02
CA PRO A 404 22.99 -21.88 1.34
C PRO A 404 22.54 -21.04 0.14
N TYR A 405 22.77 -21.51 -1.08
CA TYR A 405 22.52 -20.78 -2.33
C TYR A 405 21.78 -21.66 -3.33
N PRO A 406 21.05 -21.07 -4.31
CA PRO A 406 20.40 -21.82 -5.37
C PRO A 406 21.45 -22.50 -6.26
N ALA A 407 21.05 -23.61 -6.88
CA ALA A 407 21.90 -24.29 -7.88
C ALA A 407 22.22 -23.39 -9.09
N SER A 408 21.35 -22.44 -9.40
CA SER A 408 21.53 -21.46 -10.47
C SER A 408 21.00 -20.10 -10.06
N TRP A 409 21.82 -19.07 -10.27
CA TRP A 409 21.42 -17.67 -10.14
C TRP A 409 20.84 -17.16 -11.46
N ALA A 410 19.80 -16.33 -11.37
CA ALA A 410 19.25 -15.64 -12.54
C ALA A 410 20.29 -14.74 -13.22
N ASP A 411 21.17 -14.13 -12.43
CA ASP A 411 22.23 -13.24 -12.88
C ASP A 411 23.39 -13.25 -11.85
N PRO A 412 24.66 -13.26 -12.27
CA PRO A 412 25.80 -13.15 -11.36
C PRO A 412 25.78 -11.89 -10.47
N ALA A 413 25.20 -10.78 -10.94
CA ALA A 413 25.06 -9.56 -10.15
C ALA A 413 24.15 -9.76 -8.94
N LEU A 414 23.04 -10.49 -9.11
CA LEU A 414 22.17 -10.88 -7.98
C LEU A 414 22.94 -11.73 -6.96
N ALA A 415 23.73 -12.70 -7.44
CA ALA A 415 24.55 -13.54 -6.57
C ALA A 415 25.53 -12.71 -5.73
N SER A 416 26.11 -11.67 -6.31
CA SER A 416 27.09 -10.80 -5.65
C SER A 416 26.53 -9.99 -4.47
N LEU A 417 25.20 -9.84 -4.38
CA LEU A 417 24.55 -9.20 -3.23
C LEU A 417 24.61 -10.07 -1.96
N PHE A 418 24.77 -11.39 -2.12
CA PHE A 418 24.72 -12.36 -1.02
C PHE A 418 26.05 -13.07 -0.77
N ILE A 419 26.89 -13.16 -1.80
CA ILE A 419 28.20 -13.80 -1.72
C ILE A 419 29.22 -12.70 -1.44
N SER A 420 29.73 -12.65 -0.20
CA SER A 420 30.89 -11.82 0.08
C SER A 420 32.05 -12.28 -0.81
N PRO A 421 32.74 -11.39 -1.55
CA PRO A 421 33.94 -11.74 -2.28
C PRO A 421 35.03 -12.09 -1.27
N THR A 422 35.05 -13.34 -0.84
CA THR A 422 36.16 -13.88 -0.08
C THR A 422 37.28 -14.02 -1.09
N ASN A 423 38.39 -13.30 -0.87
CA ASN A 423 39.62 -13.48 -1.63
C ASN A 423 39.89 -14.98 -1.79
N SER A 424 39.77 -15.47 -3.02
CA SER A 424 40.07 -16.84 -3.39
C SER A 424 41.58 -17.07 -3.35
N THR A 425 42.14 -17.19 -2.15
CA THR A 425 43.45 -17.83 -1.99
C THR A 425 43.24 -19.34 -1.99
N ASN A 426 43.41 -19.92 -3.17
CA ASN A 426 43.89 -21.29 -3.30
C ASN A 426 45.09 -21.51 -2.36
N SER A 427 45.01 -22.47 -1.44
CA SER A 427 46.21 -23.15 -0.94
C SER A 427 45.89 -24.48 -0.26
N THR A 428 46.39 -25.54 -0.87
CA THR A 428 46.89 -26.77 -0.24
C THR A 428 47.79 -26.48 0.98
N GLY A 429 47.69 -27.33 2.02
CA GLY A 429 48.79 -27.58 2.97
C GLY A 429 48.50 -27.28 4.45
N SER A 430 48.54 -28.32 5.28
CA SER A 430 48.48 -28.28 6.75
C SER A 430 49.68 -27.54 7.39
N ALA A 431 49.44 -26.79 8.48
CA ALA A 431 50.06 -26.95 9.81
C ALA A 431 49.79 -25.74 10.72
N SER A 432 49.62 -26.04 12.01
CA SER A 432 49.34 -25.20 13.18
C SER A 432 50.31 -24.02 13.47
N LYS A 433 49.78 -22.87 13.95
CA LYS A 433 49.93 -22.32 15.33
C LYS A 433 49.61 -20.81 15.44
N GLU A 434 48.91 -20.49 16.53
CA GLU A 434 48.90 -19.28 17.38
C GLU A 434 48.59 -17.85 16.85
N ASN A 435 47.47 -17.34 17.39
CA ASN A 435 47.18 -16.00 17.92
C ASN A 435 47.96 -14.78 17.42
N LYS A 436 47.20 -13.83 16.85
CA LYS A 436 47.34 -12.39 17.15
C LYS A 436 46.05 -11.62 16.84
N ASP A 437 45.52 -10.98 17.87
CA ASP A 437 44.60 -9.85 17.77
C ASP A 437 45.13 -8.78 16.81
N THR A 438 44.29 -8.36 15.87
CA THR A 438 44.28 -6.96 15.40
C THR A 438 42.85 -6.61 15.00
N GLY A 439 42.20 -5.81 15.84
CA GLY A 439 40.96 -5.13 15.47
C GLY A 439 41.20 -4.19 14.29
N VAL A 440 40.26 -4.19 13.35
CA VAL A 440 40.18 -3.17 12.30
C VAL A 440 38.79 -2.54 12.36
N ASN A 441 38.83 -1.23 12.46
CA ASN A 441 37.76 -0.34 12.85
C ASN A 441 36.62 -0.32 11.82
N LYS A 442 35.39 -0.50 12.30
CA LYS A 442 34.16 -0.11 11.60
C LYS A 442 34.12 1.43 11.58
N GLY A 443 34.52 2.02 10.47
CA GLY A 443 34.41 3.45 10.19
C GLY A 443 33.24 3.72 9.23
N PRO A 444 32.40 4.74 9.48
CA PRO A 444 31.15 4.96 8.75
C PRO A 444 31.40 5.64 7.40
N ILE A 445 30.97 5.02 6.30
CA ILE A 445 30.82 5.71 5.00
C ILE A 445 29.34 6.07 4.86
N ILE A 446 28.92 7.02 5.70
CA ILE A 446 27.81 7.94 5.44
C ILE A 446 28.50 9.28 5.24
N GLY A 447 28.83 9.59 3.98
CA GLY A 447 29.70 10.72 3.65
C GLY A 447 29.35 11.32 2.30
N GLY A 448 28.08 11.72 2.12
CA GLY A 448 27.60 12.28 0.85
C GLY A 448 26.39 13.23 0.93
N VAL A 449 25.99 13.75 2.10
CA VAL A 449 24.84 14.69 2.19
C VAL A 449 25.10 15.93 3.07
N VAL A 450 26.21 16.04 3.80
CA VAL A 450 26.46 17.19 4.69
C VAL A 450 27.14 18.39 4.00
N GLY A 451 27.47 18.29 2.71
CA GLY A 451 27.99 19.43 1.91
C GLY A 451 26.91 20.29 1.23
N GLY A 452 25.69 19.77 1.06
CA GLY A 452 24.64 20.42 0.27
C GLY A 452 23.92 21.56 0.98
N VAL A 453 23.80 21.50 2.31
CA VAL A 453 23.00 22.48 3.08
C VAL A 453 23.70 23.84 3.15
N VAL A 454 25.03 23.87 3.30
CA VAL A 454 25.79 25.13 3.32
C VAL A 454 25.85 25.76 1.92
N GLY A 455 25.96 24.93 0.87
CA GLY A 455 25.94 25.39 -0.53
C GLY A 455 24.57 25.97 -0.95
N ALA A 456 23.48 25.30 -0.58
CA ALA A 456 22.12 25.77 -0.87
C ALA A 456 21.78 27.07 -0.12
N LEU A 457 22.19 27.20 1.15
CA LEU A 457 21.99 28.43 1.92
C LEU A 457 22.79 29.61 1.36
N MET A 458 24.02 29.40 0.89
CA MET A 458 24.79 30.45 0.20
C MET A 458 24.17 30.85 -1.14
N LEU A 459 23.68 29.90 -1.93
CA LEU A 459 23.00 30.18 -3.21
C LEU A 459 21.70 30.96 -3.00
N LEU A 460 20.89 30.59 -2.02
CA LEU A 460 19.64 31.30 -1.69
C LEU A 460 19.91 32.72 -1.17
N ALA A 461 20.95 32.92 -0.36
CA ALA A 461 21.34 34.24 0.12
C ALA A 461 21.80 35.16 -1.04
N LEU A 462 22.54 34.63 -2.02
CA LEU A 462 22.98 35.38 -3.20
C LEU A 462 21.82 35.76 -4.12
N ILE A 463 20.86 34.86 -4.34
CA ILE A 463 19.66 35.12 -5.13
C ILE A 463 18.79 36.19 -4.46
N PHE A 464 18.60 36.10 -3.14
CA PHE A 464 17.84 37.09 -2.38
C PHE A 464 18.49 38.48 -2.43
N ALA A 465 19.82 38.56 -2.25
CA ALA A 465 20.56 39.81 -2.35
C ALA A 465 20.45 40.46 -3.75
N PHE A 466 20.47 39.66 -4.81
CA PHE A 466 20.33 40.13 -6.19
C PHE A 466 18.92 40.70 -6.47
N ILE A 467 17.86 40.00 -6.03
CA ILE A 467 16.48 40.46 -6.18
C ILE A 467 16.24 41.76 -5.40
N TRP A 468 16.78 41.84 -4.17
CA TRP A 468 16.68 43.03 -3.34
C TRP A 468 17.39 44.25 -3.93
N TYR A 469 18.58 44.04 -4.53
CA TYR A 469 19.31 45.10 -5.21
C TYR A 469 18.57 45.62 -6.47
N ARG A 470 17.91 44.73 -7.23
CA ARG A 470 17.08 45.14 -8.39
C ARG A 470 15.82 45.90 -7.95
N ARG A 471 15.18 45.49 -6.85
CA ARG A 471 13.99 46.18 -6.31
C ARG A 471 14.30 47.57 -5.77
N ARG A 472 15.51 47.84 -5.28
CA ARG A 472 15.94 49.19 -4.86
C ARG A 472 16.17 50.17 -6.01
N LYS A 473 16.38 49.69 -7.25
CA LYS A 473 16.51 50.56 -8.44
C LYS A 473 15.19 50.81 -9.19
N GLY A 474 14.08 50.20 -8.76
CA GLY A 474 12.79 50.24 -9.45
C GLY A 474 11.71 51.13 -8.84
N LYS A 475 12.05 52.22 -8.13
CA LYS A 475 11.05 53.21 -7.68
C LYS A 475 11.44 54.63 -8.08
N ARG A 476 11.09 55.02 -9.30
CA ARG A 476 10.67 56.39 -9.63
C ARG A 476 9.53 56.33 -10.64
N GLN A 477 8.46 57.09 -10.33
CA GLN A 477 7.22 57.36 -11.08
C GLN A 477 6.16 56.24 -10.97
N GLY A 478 4.90 56.46 -10.56
CA GLY A 478 4.14 57.65 -10.16
C GLY A 478 2.65 57.45 -10.51
N GLY A 479 1.73 57.68 -9.56
CA GLY A 479 0.30 58.00 -9.84
C GLY A 479 -0.76 56.92 -9.54
N TYR A 480 -1.58 57.17 -8.50
CA TYR A 480 -3.00 56.74 -8.36
C TYR A 480 -3.91 57.77 -9.09
N PRO A 481 -5.21 57.53 -9.43
CA PRO A 481 -6.30 56.92 -8.61
C PRO A 481 -7.22 55.97 -9.46
N ALA A 482 -8.39 55.41 -9.09
CA ALA A 482 -9.39 55.60 -8.04
C ALA A 482 -10.24 54.31 -7.87
N GLU A 483 -11.01 54.30 -6.78
CA GLU A 483 -11.97 53.33 -6.25
C GLU A 483 -13.32 53.28 -7.00
N VAL A 484 -13.95 52.09 -7.12
CA VAL A 484 -15.43 51.91 -7.17
C VAL A 484 -15.80 50.54 -6.56
N GLN A 485 -16.60 50.57 -5.49
CA GLN A 485 -17.34 49.44 -4.91
C GLN A 485 -18.58 49.14 -5.76
N LEU A 486 -19.03 47.87 -5.81
CA LEU A 486 -20.43 47.59 -6.13
C LEU A 486 -20.96 46.38 -5.36
N ASN A 487 -22.00 46.66 -4.59
CA ASN A 487 -22.83 45.70 -3.87
C ASN A 487 -23.73 44.92 -4.83
N ARG A 488 -23.97 43.69 -4.39
CA ARG A 488 -25.06 42.74 -4.64
C ARG A 488 -26.45 43.39 -4.59
N ASP A 489 -27.33 43.00 -5.52
CA ASP A 489 -28.78 42.81 -5.31
C ASP A 489 -29.37 41.87 -6.38
N ASP A 490 -30.38 41.10 -5.93
CA ASP A 490 -31.23 40.16 -6.66
C ASP A 490 -32.14 40.84 -7.71
N ASP A 491 -32.45 40.15 -8.83
CA ASP A 491 -33.85 39.86 -9.20
C ASP A 491 -33.99 38.91 -10.42
N ASN A 492 -35.11 38.18 -10.42
CA ASN A 492 -35.58 37.21 -11.43
C ASN A 492 -36.04 37.87 -12.75
N LEU A 493 -35.80 37.24 -13.92
CA LEU A 493 -36.84 36.86 -14.92
C LEU A 493 -36.28 36.13 -16.17
N VAL A 494 -36.81 34.93 -16.39
CA VAL A 494 -37.29 34.28 -17.65
C VAL A 494 -36.77 34.76 -19.01
N GLY A 495 -36.06 33.85 -19.72
CA GLY A 495 -36.47 33.32 -21.03
C GLY A 495 -35.89 33.90 -22.33
N VAL A 496 -35.48 32.96 -23.21
CA VAL A 496 -35.64 32.94 -24.69
C VAL A 496 -34.43 33.34 -25.56
N GLU A 497 -33.91 32.29 -26.23
CA GLU A 497 -33.37 32.16 -27.62
C GLU A 497 -31.93 32.59 -27.98
N LEU A 498 -31.33 31.68 -28.77
CA LEU A 498 -30.05 31.72 -29.48
C LEU A 498 -30.07 32.77 -30.61
N PRO A 499 -28.87 33.18 -31.07
CA PRO A 499 -28.61 33.01 -32.49
C PRO A 499 -27.24 32.41 -32.80
N ALA A 500 -27.25 31.56 -33.83
CA ALA A 500 -26.09 31.05 -34.54
C ALA A 500 -25.60 32.06 -35.60
N GLN A 501 -24.27 32.18 -35.75
CA GLN A 501 -23.52 32.38 -37.01
C GLN A 501 -22.02 32.54 -36.66
N SER A 502 -21.20 31.53 -36.94
CA SER A 502 -20.37 31.38 -38.15
C SER A 502 -19.18 32.34 -38.24
N ALA A 503 -17.97 31.79 -38.05
CA ALA A 503 -16.78 32.22 -38.78
C ALA A 503 -15.92 30.98 -39.03
N THR A 504 -15.93 30.56 -40.29
CA THR A 504 -15.03 29.58 -40.90
C THR A 504 -13.63 30.17 -41.06
N SER A 505 -12.60 29.32 -40.98
CA SER A 505 -11.30 29.55 -41.60
C SER A 505 -10.78 28.21 -42.15
N GLU A 506 -10.91 28.04 -43.46
CA GLU A 506 -10.11 27.11 -44.28
C GLU A 506 -8.88 27.90 -44.80
N LEU A 507 -7.75 27.39 -45.29
CA LEU A 507 -7.20 26.07 -45.63
C LEU A 507 -5.66 26.28 -45.79
N GLU A 508 -4.83 25.26 -45.62
CA GLU A 508 -3.88 24.86 -46.69
C GLU A 508 -3.42 23.42 -46.45
N GLY A 509 -3.69 22.56 -47.44
CA GLY A 509 -3.38 21.14 -47.41
C GLY A 509 -2.13 20.80 -48.22
N SER A 510 -1.40 19.78 -47.78
CA SER A 510 -0.45 19.04 -48.62
C SER A 510 -1.01 17.65 -48.91
N THR A 511 -1.06 17.37 -50.21
CA THR A 511 -1.61 16.19 -50.87
C THR A 511 -0.58 15.06 -50.89
N GLU A 512 -0.91 13.87 -50.41
CA GLU A 512 -0.47 12.62 -51.03
C GLU A 512 -1.57 11.57 -50.88
N ARG A 513 -2.05 11.06 -52.02
CA ARG A 513 -2.89 9.87 -52.15
C ARG A 513 -2.01 8.76 -52.71
N SER A 514 -2.13 7.55 -52.17
CA SER A 514 -1.87 6.32 -52.92
C SER A 514 -3.03 5.36 -52.69
N GLU A 515 -3.55 4.84 -53.80
CA GLU A 515 -4.77 4.06 -53.94
C GLU A 515 -4.59 2.58 -53.59
N LEU A 516 -5.75 1.92 -53.41
CA LEU A 516 -5.95 0.50 -53.19
C LEU A 516 -5.33 -0.38 -54.29
N MET A 517 -4.85 -1.55 -53.90
CA MET A 517 -4.79 -2.75 -54.75
C MET A 517 -5.58 -3.87 -54.07
N ALA A 518 -6.64 -4.28 -54.76
CA ALA A 518 -7.44 -5.47 -54.46
C ALA A 518 -6.82 -6.72 -55.11
N GLY A 519 -6.96 -7.86 -54.45
CA GLY A 519 -6.70 -9.19 -54.99
C GLY A 519 -6.74 -10.20 -53.84
N GLU A 520 -7.27 -11.41 -53.96
CA GLU A 520 -8.08 -12.07 -54.97
C GLU A 520 -8.71 -13.24 -54.20
N VAL A 521 -10.03 -13.39 -54.27
CA VAL A 521 -10.77 -14.50 -53.62
C VAL A 521 -10.70 -15.71 -54.54
N HIS A 522 -10.34 -16.87 -53.99
CA HIS A 522 -10.49 -18.17 -54.65
C HIS A 522 -11.52 -19.00 -53.87
N GLU A 523 -12.71 -19.13 -54.45
CA GLU A 523 -13.56 -20.29 -54.30
C GLU A 523 -13.69 -20.94 -55.68
N LEU A 524 -13.57 -22.27 -55.75
CA LEU A 524 -14.59 -23.13 -56.34
C LEU A 524 -14.23 -24.63 -56.26
N ASP A 525 -15.16 -25.34 -55.64
CA ASP A 525 -15.93 -26.48 -56.17
C ASP A 525 -15.79 -27.86 -55.55
N GLY A 526 -16.98 -28.45 -55.37
CA GLY A 526 -17.25 -29.69 -54.69
C GLY A 526 -16.94 -30.94 -55.51
N GLY A 527 -16.75 -32.03 -54.77
CA GLY A 527 -16.69 -33.38 -55.32
C GLY A 527 -17.00 -34.39 -54.23
N GLY A 528 -18.26 -34.78 -54.10
CA GLY A 528 -18.68 -35.85 -53.20
C GLY A 528 -18.44 -37.24 -53.79
N SER A 529 -18.17 -38.24 -52.92
CA SER A 529 -18.72 -39.61 -52.95
C SER A 529 -17.84 -40.62 -52.18
N ARG A 530 -18.31 -40.98 -50.99
CA ARG A 530 -18.68 -42.34 -50.51
C ARG A 530 -17.77 -43.58 -50.79
N ILE A 531 -17.75 -44.45 -49.76
CA ILE A 531 -17.39 -45.89 -49.68
C ILE A 531 -15.90 -46.09 -49.33
N LYS A 532 -15.51 -46.66 -48.17
CA LYS A 532 -15.94 -47.92 -47.55
C LYS A 532 -15.63 -47.93 -46.05
#